data_AF-A0A940T7D6-F1
#
_entry.id   AF-A0A940T7D6-F1
#
_cell.length_a   1.000
_cell.length_b   1.000
_cell.length_c   1.000
_cell.angle_alpha   90.00
_cell.angle_beta   90.00
_cell.angle_gamma   90.00
#
_symmetry.space_group_name_H-M   'P 1'
#
loop_
_entity.id
_entity.type
_entity.pdbx_description
1 polymer ?
#
loop_
_entity_poly.entity_id
_entity_poly.type
_entity_poly.pdbx_seq_one_letter_code
_entity_poly.pdbx_strand_id
1 'polypeptide(L)'
;MQKLFFELIRVALGRLDCVDRAPLEDEWPELYRMAQQQGVVATSYQGVEKLFEFGLRGPQDLMLDWMSEAENSFDADVIDSYPPVVMRNPLKNVRWQKVVDQNQDLHATPTMQLLSLLVTCHEQFVYGMLTLRPLLDAYRLIHRIDGHFAAFANGGSMEQQLKGIGIYKFTQAVMWVMGESMGLEPALMLCAPLEPKGRFLLADIMGEGHGWKHWLKKLW
;
A
#
# COMPACT_ATOMS: atom_id res chain seq x y z
N MET A 1 -3.64 13.91 13.94
CA MET A 1 -3.99 12.48 13.76
C MET A 1 -3.18 11.76 12.70
N GLN A 2 -3.16 12.17 11.42
CA GLN A 2 -2.44 11.42 10.37
C GLN A 2 -0.98 11.10 10.68
N LYS A 3 -0.21 12.08 11.18
CA LYS A 3 1.19 11.87 11.58
C LYS A 3 1.33 10.70 12.55
N LEU A 4 0.56 10.70 13.64
CA LEU A 4 0.57 9.65 14.66
C LEU A 4 0.18 8.29 14.09
N PHE A 5 -0.80 8.26 13.18
CA PHE A 5 -1.22 7.03 12.50
C PHE A 5 -0.10 6.45 11.61
N PHE A 6 0.62 7.27 10.85
CA PHE A 6 1.75 6.81 10.04
C PHE A 6 2.95 6.40 10.89
N GLU A 7 3.22 7.09 11.99
CA GLU A 7 4.25 6.65 12.94
C GLU A 7 3.91 5.29 13.53
N LEU A 8 2.65 5.03 13.90
CA LEU A 8 2.20 3.74 14.39
C LEU A 8 2.43 2.62 13.35
N ILE A 9 2.08 2.87 12.07
CA ILE A 9 2.37 1.94 10.97
C ILE A 9 3.88 1.70 10.85
N ARG A 10 4.70 2.74 10.91
CA ARG A 10 6.16 2.63 10.83
C ARG A 10 6.75 1.87 12.02
N VAL A 11 6.21 2.03 13.23
CA VAL A 11 6.58 1.23 14.40
C VAL A 11 6.26 -0.25 14.16
N ALA A 12 5.06 -0.54 13.66
CA ALA A 12 4.68 -1.90 13.30
C ALA A 12 5.65 -2.54 12.30
N LEU A 13 6.04 -1.77 11.27
CA LEU A 13 6.99 -2.19 10.22
C LEU A 13 8.47 -2.18 10.67
N GLY A 14 8.76 -1.75 11.90
CA GLY A 14 10.13 -1.63 12.40
C GLY A 14 10.96 -0.60 11.63
N ARG A 15 10.31 0.48 11.16
CA ARG A 15 10.96 1.67 10.59
C ARG A 15 11.14 2.78 11.61
N LEU A 16 10.41 2.72 12.72
CA LEU A 16 10.58 3.57 13.90
C LEU A 16 10.59 2.69 15.15
N ASP A 17 11.36 3.08 16.16
CA ASP A 17 11.38 2.38 17.45
C ASP A 17 10.15 2.76 18.29
N CYS A 18 9.68 4.00 18.18
CA CYS A 18 8.52 4.52 18.90
C CYS A 18 7.85 5.68 18.13
N VAL A 19 6.67 6.10 18.62
CA VAL A 19 5.95 7.29 18.15
C VAL A 19 6.48 8.55 18.84
N ASP A 20 6.33 9.72 18.21
CA ASP A 20 6.83 11.00 18.76
C ASP A 20 6.17 11.39 20.09
N ARG A 21 4.94 10.95 20.29
CA ARG A 21 4.19 11.09 21.55
C ARG A 21 3.15 9.98 21.71
N ALA A 22 2.78 9.71 22.95
CA ALA A 22 1.65 8.84 23.26
C ALA A 22 0.33 9.42 22.67
N PRO A 23 -0.58 8.56 22.15
CA PRO A 23 -1.96 8.95 21.86
C PRO A 23 -2.69 9.37 23.14
N LEU A 24 -3.51 10.41 23.04
CA LEU A 24 -4.45 10.82 24.08
C LEU A 24 -5.62 9.83 24.16
N GLU A 25 -6.39 9.89 25.25
CA GLU A 25 -7.52 8.96 25.49
C GLU A 25 -8.54 8.96 24.35
N ASP A 26 -8.86 10.14 23.80
CA ASP A 26 -9.80 10.37 22.70
C ASP A 26 -9.20 10.08 21.31
N GLU A 27 -7.88 9.91 21.22
CA GLU A 27 -7.19 9.62 19.96
C GLU A 27 -7.13 8.12 19.65
N TRP A 28 -7.25 7.26 20.65
CA TRP A 28 -7.27 5.80 20.44
C TRP A 28 -8.43 5.33 19.56
N PRO A 29 -9.69 5.74 19.80
CA PRO A 29 -10.80 5.36 18.91
C PRO A 29 -10.60 5.89 17.49
N GLU A 30 -10.00 7.06 17.34
CA GLU A 30 -9.73 7.66 16.03
C GLU A 30 -8.64 6.89 15.27
N LEU A 31 -7.56 6.48 15.93
CA LEU A 31 -6.54 5.60 15.33
C LEU A 31 -7.14 4.27 14.88
N TYR A 32 -8.04 3.69 15.69
CA TYR A 32 -8.73 2.46 15.33
C TYR A 32 -9.61 2.63 14.09
N ARG A 33 -10.43 3.68 14.09
CA ARG A 33 -11.29 4.03 12.95
C ARG A 33 -10.46 4.24 11.67
N MET A 34 -9.31 4.92 11.76
CA MET A 34 -8.40 5.09 10.63
C MET A 34 -7.84 3.75 10.15
N ALA A 35 -7.42 2.87 11.06
CA ALA A 35 -6.91 1.55 10.71
C ALA A 35 -7.97 0.68 10.02
N GLN A 36 -9.22 0.73 10.50
CA GLN A 36 -10.37 0.04 9.88
C GLN A 36 -10.63 0.57 8.46
N GLN A 37 -10.75 1.88 8.31
CA GLN A 37 -10.98 2.50 7.00
C GLN A 37 -9.89 2.18 5.98
N GLN A 38 -8.65 2.05 6.45
CA GLN A 38 -7.50 1.78 5.61
C GLN A 38 -7.21 0.28 5.44
N GLY A 39 -7.95 -0.61 6.12
CA GLY A 39 -7.78 -2.06 6.06
C GLY A 39 -6.47 -2.57 6.69
N VAL A 40 -5.91 -1.82 7.65
CA VAL A 40 -4.60 -2.06 8.26
C VAL A 40 -4.68 -2.23 9.78
N VAL A 41 -5.80 -2.75 10.29
CA VAL A 41 -6.01 -3.01 11.72
C VAL A 41 -4.95 -3.94 12.28
N ALA A 42 -4.73 -5.12 11.69
CA ALA A 42 -3.72 -6.06 12.16
C ALA A 42 -2.32 -5.44 12.24
N THR A 43 -1.91 -4.71 11.21
CA THR A 43 -0.59 -4.06 11.20
C THR A 43 -0.51 -2.94 12.23
N SER A 44 -1.55 -2.11 12.33
CA SER A 44 -1.54 -1.01 13.31
C SER A 44 -1.58 -1.56 14.75
N TYR A 45 -2.28 -2.69 14.98
CA TYR A 45 -2.29 -3.38 16.27
C TYR A 45 -0.91 -3.92 16.67
N GLN A 46 -0.16 -4.53 15.73
CA GLN A 46 1.23 -4.91 15.99
C GLN A 46 2.09 -3.69 16.42
N GLY A 47 1.82 -2.51 15.86
CA GLY A 47 2.44 -1.28 16.30
C GLY A 47 2.05 -0.92 17.74
N VAL A 48 0.77 -1.05 18.08
CA VAL A 48 0.25 -0.81 19.44
C VAL A 48 0.89 -1.77 20.46
N GLU A 49 0.99 -3.05 20.13
CA GLU A 49 1.63 -4.07 20.97
C GLU A 49 3.09 -3.71 21.28
N LYS A 50 3.85 -3.24 20.28
CA LYS A 50 5.22 -2.75 20.51
C LYS A 50 5.26 -1.56 21.46
N LEU A 51 4.28 -0.65 21.40
CA LEU A 51 4.20 0.47 22.34
C LEU A 51 3.89 0.00 23.77
N PHE A 52 3.25 -1.17 23.94
CA PHE A 52 3.01 -1.74 25.26
C PHE A 52 4.29 -2.15 25.98
N GLU A 53 5.34 -2.49 25.25
CA GLU A 53 6.67 -2.78 25.81
C GLU A 53 7.25 -1.56 26.56
N PHE A 54 6.84 -0.35 26.17
CA PHE A 54 7.25 0.91 26.80
C PHE A 54 6.26 1.41 27.88
N GLY A 55 5.31 0.57 28.29
CA GLY A 55 4.33 0.90 29.34
C GLY A 55 3.14 1.75 28.89
N LEU A 56 3.04 2.09 27.60
CA LEU A 56 1.84 2.72 27.05
C LEU A 56 0.66 1.74 27.11
N ARG A 57 -0.52 2.17 27.52
CA ARG A 57 -1.74 1.35 27.50
C ARG A 57 -2.90 2.18 26.97
N GLY A 58 -3.65 1.62 26.02
CA GLY A 58 -4.91 2.19 25.57
C GLY A 58 -6.09 1.72 26.42
N PRO A 59 -7.30 2.24 26.16
CA PRO A 59 -8.53 1.79 26.82
C PRO A 59 -8.76 0.30 26.62
N GLN A 60 -9.00 -0.45 27.70
CA GLN A 60 -9.01 -1.93 27.68
C GLN A 60 -10.02 -2.51 26.68
N ASP A 61 -11.26 -2.03 26.71
CA ASP A 61 -12.33 -2.53 25.83
C ASP A 61 -11.96 -2.35 24.36
N LEU A 62 -11.40 -1.18 24.02
CA LEU A 62 -10.94 -0.89 22.67
C LEU A 62 -9.78 -1.81 22.25
N MET A 63 -8.83 -2.11 23.14
CA MET A 63 -7.72 -3.02 22.81
C MET A 63 -8.22 -4.46 22.52
N LEU A 64 -9.30 -4.90 23.17
CA LEU A 64 -9.94 -6.18 22.86
C LEU A 64 -10.55 -6.18 21.45
N ASP A 65 -11.20 -5.08 21.04
CA ASP A 65 -11.73 -4.94 19.69
C ASP A 65 -10.63 -5.00 18.62
N TRP A 66 -9.53 -4.25 18.85
CA TRP A 66 -8.35 -4.28 17.99
C TRP A 66 -7.79 -5.71 17.83
N MET A 67 -7.60 -6.41 18.94
CA MET A 67 -7.05 -7.76 18.97
C MET A 67 -7.94 -8.73 18.19
N SER A 68 -9.25 -8.71 18.44
CA SER A 68 -10.21 -9.59 17.77
C SER A 68 -10.22 -9.37 16.26
N GLU A 69 -10.24 -8.12 15.79
CA GLU A 69 -10.22 -7.83 14.36
C GLU A 69 -8.86 -8.15 13.71
N ALA A 70 -7.76 -7.95 14.44
CA ALA A 70 -6.43 -8.31 13.98
C ALA A 70 -6.31 -9.83 13.76
N GLU A 71 -6.76 -10.65 14.71
CA GLU A 71 -6.78 -12.11 14.61
C GLU A 71 -7.56 -12.59 13.38
N ASN A 72 -8.75 -12.02 13.14
CA ASN A 72 -9.56 -12.32 11.96
C ASN A 72 -8.89 -11.91 10.63
N SER A 73 -7.93 -10.98 10.67
CA SER A 73 -7.23 -10.47 9.49
C SER A 73 -5.96 -11.25 9.14
N PHE A 74 -5.30 -11.92 10.11
CA PHE A 74 -4.06 -12.67 9.87
C PHE A 74 -4.26 -13.92 9.00
N ASP A 75 -5.44 -14.54 9.06
CA ASP A 75 -5.81 -15.64 8.17
C ASP A 75 -5.90 -15.22 6.69
N ALA A 76 -5.93 -13.90 6.40
CA ALA A 76 -5.97 -13.33 5.05
C ALA A 76 -4.62 -12.77 4.55
N ASP A 77 -3.56 -12.79 5.37
CA ASP A 77 -2.24 -12.22 5.03
C ASP A 77 -1.35 -13.17 4.19
N VAL A 78 -1.82 -14.39 3.92
CA VAL A 78 -1.16 -15.30 2.97
C VAL A 78 -1.54 -14.88 1.55
N ILE A 79 -0.74 -13.99 0.95
CA ILE A 79 -0.81 -13.68 -0.48
C ILE A 79 -0.24 -14.89 -1.24
N ASP A 80 -1.02 -15.96 -1.33
CA ASP A 80 -0.66 -17.13 -2.14
C ASP A 80 -0.81 -16.83 -3.64
N SER A 81 -1.71 -15.91 -4.00
CA SER A 81 -1.89 -15.44 -5.36
C SER A 81 -2.78 -14.19 -5.40
N TYR A 82 -2.40 -13.19 -6.20
CA TYR A 82 -3.31 -12.10 -6.55
C TYR A 82 -4.20 -12.54 -7.72
N PRO A 83 -5.52 -12.30 -7.64
CA PRO A 83 -6.43 -12.66 -8.73
C PRO A 83 -6.08 -11.89 -10.00
N PRO A 84 -6.35 -12.47 -11.19
CA PRO A 84 -6.14 -11.78 -12.45
C PRO A 84 -6.93 -10.47 -12.49
N VAL A 85 -6.23 -9.38 -12.78
CA VAL A 85 -6.81 -8.04 -12.81
C VAL A 85 -7.30 -7.73 -14.23
N VAL A 86 -8.52 -7.21 -14.34
CA VAL A 86 -9.04 -6.65 -15.58
C VAL A 86 -9.16 -5.15 -15.41
N MET A 87 -8.45 -4.40 -16.24
CA MET A 87 -8.52 -2.94 -16.21
C MET A 87 -9.79 -2.48 -16.91
N ARG A 88 -10.53 -1.55 -16.30
CA ARG A 88 -11.76 -1.04 -16.93
C ARG A 88 -11.49 -0.10 -18.10
N ASN A 89 -10.30 0.49 -18.18
CA ASN A 89 -9.87 1.24 -19.37
C ASN A 89 -9.46 0.25 -20.48
N PRO A 90 -10.15 0.24 -21.65
CA PRO A 90 -9.88 -0.77 -22.68
C PRO A 90 -8.46 -0.74 -23.23
N LEU A 91 -7.87 0.44 -23.41
CA LEU A 91 -6.52 0.59 -23.97
C LEU A 91 -5.46 0.10 -22.98
N LYS A 92 -5.60 0.46 -21.70
CA LYS A 92 -4.71 -0.05 -20.65
C LYS A 92 -4.90 -1.55 -20.43
N ASN A 93 -6.14 -2.05 -20.50
CA ASN A 93 -6.41 -3.49 -20.38
C ASN A 93 -5.74 -4.29 -21.49
N VAL A 94 -5.84 -3.85 -22.75
CA VAL A 94 -5.14 -4.52 -23.87
C VAL A 94 -3.62 -4.57 -23.62
N ARG A 95 -3.03 -3.48 -23.12
CA ARG A 95 -1.60 -3.42 -22.79
C ARG A 95 -1.25 -4.35 -21.62
N TRP A 96 -2.07 -4.38 -20.58
CA TRP A 96 -1.91 -5.25 -19.42
C TRP A 96 -2.03 -6.73 -19.79
N GLN A 97 -3.09 -7.13 -20.50
CA GLN A 97 -3.28 -8.51 -20.95
C GLN A 97 -2.11 -8.97 -21.83
N LYS A 98 -1.59 -8.10 -22.71
CA LYS A 98 -0.38 -8.42 -23.48
C LYS A 98 0.83 -8.74 -22.58
N VAL A 99 1.03 -8.02 -21.48
CA VAL A 99 2.10 -8.32 -20.52
C VAL A 99 1.85 -9.66 -19.84
N VAL A 100 0.62 -9.94 -19.41
CA VAL A 100 0.23 -11.21 -18.77
C VAL A 100 0.47 -12.39 -19.71
N ASP A 101 0.03 -12.29 -20.96
CA ASP A 101 0.16 -13.34 -21.98
C ASP A 101 1.62 -13.62 -22.34
N GLN A 102 2.47 -12.59 -22.38
CA GLN A 102 3.89 -12.74 -22.70
C GLN A 102 4.71 -13.33 -21.53
N ASN A 103 4.18 -13.30 -20.31
CA ASN A 103 4.93 -13.65 -19.09
C ASN A 103 4.22 -14.74 -18.27
N GLN A 104 3.59 -15.72 -18.93
CA GLN A 104 2.86 -16.82 -18.27
C GLN A 104 3.72 -17.57 -17.25
N ASP A 105 4.99 -17.83 -17.58
CA ASP A 105 5.94 -18.51 -16.69
C ASP A 105 6.24 -17.73 -15.40
N LEU A 106 5.98 -16.42 -15.39
CA LEU A 106 6.26 -15.56 -14.25
C LEU A 106 5.05 -15.36 -13.33
N HIS A 107 3.86 -15.90 -13.63
CA HIS A 107 2.62 -15.60 -12.89
C HIS A 107 2.71 -15.89 -11.38
N ALA A 108 3.45 -16.95 -11.01
CA ALA A 108 3.66 -17.32 -9.60
C ALA A 108 4.85 -16.57 -8.94
N THR A 109 5.53 -15.67 -9.65
CA THR A 109 6.72 -14.98 -9.12
C THR A 109 6.35 -13.71 -8.35
N PRO A 110 7.11 -13.36 -7.30
CA PRO A 110 6.97 -12.07 -6.61
C PRO A 110 7.02 -10.85 -7.55
N THR A 111 7.80 -10.94 -8.63
CA THR A 111 7.91 -9.85 -9.62
C THR A 111 6.58 -9.59 -10.33
N MET A 112 5.91 -10.63 -10.84
CA MET A 112 4.59 -10.44 -11.46
C MET A 112 3.51 -10.13 -10.44
N GLN A 113 3.57 -10.71 -9.24
CA GLN A 113 2.64 -10.37 -8.16
C GLN A 113 2.71 -8.88 -7.81
N LEU A 114 3.91 -8.30 -7.73
CA LEU A 114 4.09 -6.87 -7.48
C LEU A 114 3.50 -6.02 -8.62
N LEU A 115 3.74 -6.40 -9.87
CA LEU A 115 3.18 -5.70 -11.02
C LEU A 115 1.65 -5.75 -11.02
N SER A 116 1.06 -6.94 -10.79
CA SER A 116 -0.39 -7.12 -10.66
C SER A 116 -0.98 -6.29 -9.53
N LEU A 117 -0.30 -6.21 -8.39
CA LEU A 117 -0.73 -5.40 -7.25
C LEU A 117 -0.72 -3.91 -7.59
N LEU A 118 0.31 -3.41 -8.28
CA LEU A 118 0.33 -2.01 -8.74
C LEU A 118 -0.79 -1.70 -9.73
N VAL A 119 -1.17 -2.66 -10.60
CA VAL A 119 -2.33 -2.53 -11.49
C VAL A 119 -3.64 -2.51 -10.69
N THR A 120 -3.78 -3.38 -9.68
CA THR A 120 -4.94 -3.37 -8.75
C THR A 120 -5.06 -2.03 -8.03
N CYS A 121 -3.96 -1.52 -7.47
CA CYS A 121 -3.92 -0.22 -6.81
C CYS A 121 -4.35 0.90 -7.75
N HIS A 122 -3.90 0.86 -9.01
CA HIS A 122 -4.28 1.84 -10.02
C HIS A 122 -5.78 1.80 -10.31
N GLU A 123 -6.36 0.61 -10.53
CA GLU A 123 -7.79 0.46 -10.76
C GLU A 123 -8.61 0.94 -9.56
N GLN A 124 -8.25 0.53 -8.35
CA GLN A 124 -8.91 0.99 -7.12
C GLN A 124 -8.83 2.51 -6.97
N PHE A 125 -7.69 3.11 -7.28
CA PHE A 125 -7.52 4.57 -7.26
C PHE A 125 -8.44 5.27 -8.26
N VAL A 126 -8.47 4.82 -9.51
CA VAL A 126 -9.32 5.39 -10.56
C VAL A 126 -10.80 5.41 -10.15
N TYR A 127 -11.23 4.40 -9.38
CA TYR A 127 -12.60 4.27 -8.89
C TYR A 127 -12.83 4.77 -7.46
N GLY A 128 -11.82 5.36 -6.81
CA GLY A 128 -11.96 5.97 -5.48
C GLY A 128 -12.12 4.96 -4.34
N MET A 129 -11.55 3.77 -4.49
CA MET A 129 -11.62 2.67 -3.52
C MET A 129 -10.24 2.31 -2.93
N LEU A 130 -9.18 3.06 -3.28
CA LEU A 130 -7.83 2.73 -2.83
C LEU A 130 -7.65 3.06 -1.35
N THR A 131 -7.17 2.08 -0.60
CA THR A 131 -6.77 2.21 0.81
C THR A 131 -5.26 1.97 0.96
N LEU A 132 -4.71 2.10 2.17
CA LEU A 132 -3.30 1.76 2.43
C LEU A 132 -3.00 0.26 2.37
N ARG A 133 -3.99 -0.62 2.57
CA ARG A 133 -3.75 -2.08 2.63
C ARG A 133 -3.06 -2.65 1.38
N PRO A 134 -3.53 -2.41 0.13
CA PRO A 134 -2.82 -2.86 -1.07
C PRO A 134 -1.41 -2.28 -1.22
N LEU A 135 -1.18 -1.06 -0.71
CA LEU A 135 0.16 -0.44 -0.71
C LEU A 135 1.08 -1.11 0.31
N LEU A 136 0.54 -1.50 1.46
CA LEU A 136 1.26 -2.24 2.50
C LEU A 136 1.71 -3.62 1.99
N ASP A 137 0.84 -4.30 1.25
CA ASP A 137 1.19 -5.58 0.63
C ASP A 137 2.32 -5.39 -0.40
N ALA A 138 2.28 -4.31 -1.17
CA ALA A 138 3.33 -3.97 -2.14
C ALA A 138 4.66 -3.64 -1.44
N TYR A 139 4.60 -2.89 -0.35
CA TYR A 139 5.75 -2.59 0.51
C TYR A 139 6.44 -3.87 1.02
N ARG A 140 5.66 -4.84 1.52
CA ARG A 140 6.16 -6.13 2.01
C ARG A 140 6.79 -6.95 0.89
N LEU A 141 6.17 -6.94 -0.29
CA LEU A 141 6.67 -7.68 -1.44
C LEU A 141 7.95 -7.07 -2.03
N ILE A 142 8.06 -5.74 -2.06
CA ILE A 142 9.28 -5.02 -2.43
C ILE A 142 10.44 -5.43 -1.52
N HIS A 143 10.22 -5.48 -0.21
CA HIS A 143 11.22 -5.94 0.76
C HIS A 143 11.59 -7.42 0.57
N ARG A 144 10.61 -8.27 0.23
CA ARG A 144 10.87 -9.69 -0.05
C ARG A 144 11.71 -9.90 -1.32
N ILE A 145 11.48 -9.06 -2.33
CA ILE A 145 12.23 -9.09 -3.60
C ILE A 145 13.65 -8.54 -3.40
N ASP A 146 13.81 -7.50 -2.57
CA ASP A 146 15.10 -6.89 -2.24
C ASP A 146 15.93 -6.56 -3.50
N GLY A 147 15.28 -5.96 -4.51
CA GLY A 147 15.90 -5.63 -5.80
C GLY A 147 16.08 -6.79 -6.79
N HIS A 148 15.81 -8.04 -6.39
CA HIS A 148 15.97 -9.23 -7.25
C HIS A 148 14.73 -9.51 -8.12
N PHE A 149 14.55 -8.70 -9.17
CA PHE A 149 13.44 -8.88 -10.11
C PHE A 149 13.72 -10.01 -11.11
N ALA A 150 12.70 -10.83 -11.38
CA ALA A 150 12.71 -11.76 -12.50
C ALA A 150 12.74 -10.99 -13.83
N ALA A 151 13.48 -11.51 -14.81
CA ALA A 151 13.51 -10.92 -16.14
C ALA A 151 12.16 -11.16 -16.84
N PHE A 152 11.54 -10.08 -17.33
CA PHE A 152 10.36 -10.20 -18.17
C PHE A 152 10.73 -10.72 -19.56
N ALA A 153 9.75 -11.27 -20.28
CA ALA A 153 9.91 -11.71 -21.66
C ALA A 153 10.57 -10.63 -22.53
N ASN A 154 11.50 -11.08 -23.38
CA ASN A 154 12.37 -10.22 -24.21
C ASN A 154 13.38 -9.36 -23.41
N GLY A 155 13.65 -9.70 -22.15
CA GLY A 155 14.62 -8.99 -21.31
C GLY A 155 14.12 -7.63 -20.80
N GLY A 156 12.80 -7.42 -20.77
CA GLY A 156 12.21 -6.17 -20.32
C GLY A 156 12.39 -5.94 -18.81
N SER A 157 12.51 -4.68 -18.38
CA SER A 157 12.55 -4.29 -16.96
C SER A 157 11.16 -3.98 -16.41
N MET A 158 11.01 -4.01 -15.08
CA MET A 158 9.78 -3.58 -14.38
C MET A 158 9.34 -2.18 -14.83
N GLU A 159 10.28 -1.24 -14.92
CA GLU A 159 10.01 0.12 -15.38
C GLU A 159 9.43 0.16 -16.81
N GLN A 160 9.96 -0.65 -17.72
CA GLN A 160 9.46 -0.74 -19.09
C GLN A 160 8.02 -1.29 -19.11
N GLN A 161 7.70 -2.28 -18.27
CA GLN A 161 6.33 -2.80 -18.17
C GLN A 161 5.36 -1.72 -17.64
N LEU A 162 5.73 -1.02 -16.57
CA LEU A 162 4.92 0.06 -15.99
C LEU A 162 4.66 1.20 -16.99
N LYS A 163 5.66 1.57 -17.79
CA LYS A 163 5.51 2.54 -18.89
C LYS A 163 4.62 2.00 -20.02
N GLY A 164 4.80 0.74 -20.40
CA GLY A 164 4.04 0.07 -21.45
C GLY A 164 2.55 -0.02 -21.14
N ILE A 165 2.20 -0.37 -19.89
CA ILE A 165 0.81 -0.39 -19.40
C ILE A 165 0.26 1.05 -19.29
N GLY A 166 1.11 2.01 -18.94
CA GLY A 166 0.75 3.41 -18.77
C GLY A 166 0.34 3.75 -17.34
N ILE A 167 0.95 3.11 -16.35
CA ILE A 167 0.75 3.40 -14.91
C ILE A 167 2.01 3.95 -14.24
N TYR A 168 3.10 4.18 -14.99
CA TYR A 168 4.38 4.63 -14.43
C TYR A 168 4.27 5.89 -13.55
N LYS A 169 3.54 6.93 -13.98
CA LYS A 169 3.33 8.15 -13.17
C LYS A 169 2.55 7.89 -11.88
N PHE A 170 1.62 6.93 -11.90
CA PHE A 170 0.92 6.47 -10.71
C PHE A 170 1.87 5.71 -9.78
N THR A 171 2.72 4.83 -10.32
CA THR A 171 3.74 4.12 -9.54
C THR A 171 4.70 5.08 -8.84
N GLN A 172 5.14 6.16 -9.51
CA GLN A 172 5.97 7.19 -8.86
C GLN A 172 5.25 7.88 -7.68
N ALA A 173 3.93 8.06 -7.78
CA ALA A 173 3.13 8.58 -6.68
C ALA A 173 3.06 7.57 -5.52
N VAL A 174 2.85 6.28 -5.84
CA VAL A 174 2.84 5.19 -4.86
C VAL A 174 4.19 5.06 -4.14
N MET A 175 5.32 5.19 -4.84
CA MET A 175 6.65 5.20 -4.20
C MET A 175 6.77 6.34 -3.17
N TRP A 176 6.28 7.54 -3.52
CA TRP A 176 6.25 8.66 -2.58
C TRP A 176 5.34 8.37 -1.37
N VAL A 177 4.14 7.84 -1.61
CA VAL A 177 3.20 7.51 -0.52
C VAL A 177 3.80 6.49 0.43
N MET A 178 4.40 5.40 -0.07
CA MET A 178 5.03 4.39 0.78
C MET A 178 6.24 4.95 1.54
N GLY A 179 7.02 5.85 0.93
CA GLY A 179 8.05 6.59 1.65
C GLY A 179 7.46 7.39 2.82
N GLU A 180 6.42 8.17 2.55
CA GLU A 180 5.80 9.08 3.53
C GLU A 180 5.03 8.35 4.64
N SER A 181 4.26 7.31 4.34
CA SER A 181 3.39 6.66 5.33
C SER A 181 3.99 5.40 5.95
N MET A 182 4.85 4.69 5.23
CA MET A 182 5.40 3.38 5.64
C MET A 182 6.91 3.39 5.83
N GLY A 183 7.61 4.43 5.38
CA GLY A 183 9.06 4.54 5.54
C GLY A 183 9.87 3.76 4.52
N LEU A 184 9.33 3.55 3.31
CA LEU A 184 10.06 2.85 2.23
C LEU A 184 11.36 3.59 1.85
N GLU A 185 12.46 2.86 1.84
CA GLU A 185 13.79 3.35 1.55
C GLU A 185 13.97 3.66 0.07
N PRO A 186 14.68 4.76 -0.28
CA PRO A 186 14.96 5.10 -1.68
C PRO A 186 15.65 3.97 -2.47
N ALA A 187 16.48 3.16 -1.81
CA ALA A 187 17.20 2.04 -2.45
C ALA A 187 16.27 0.90 -2.90
N LEU A 188 15.10 0.76 -2.27
CA LEU A 188 14.10 -0.27 -2.61
C LEU A 188 13.02 0.25 -3.57
N MET A 189 13.02 1.54 -3.90
CA MET A 189 11.99 2.12 -4.77
C MET A 189 12.11 1.62 -6.22
N LEU A 190 10.97 1.25 -6.80
CA LEU A 190 10.88 0.78 -8.19
C LEU A 190 11.18 1.87 -9.22
N CYS A 191 10.98 3.12 -8.83
CA CYS A 191 11.23 4.31 -9.64
C CYS A 191 11.33 5.55 -8.74
N ALA A 192 11.89 6.64 -9.28
CA ALA A 192 11.98 7.89 -8.52
C ALA A 192 10.58 8.39 -8.10
N PRO A 193 10.38 8.73 -6.82
CA PRO A 193 9.09 9.17 -6.30
C PRO A 193 8.70 10.53 -6.88
N LEU A 194 7.39 10.76 -7.08
CA LEU A 194 6.87 12.02 -7.61
C LEU A 194 5.94 12.69 -6.59
N GLU A 195 6.52 13.56 -5.77
CA GLU A 195 5.86 14.18 -4.60
C GLU A 195 4.52 14.87 -4.90
N PRO A 196 4.39 15.78 -5.90
CA PRO A 196 3.11 16.46 -6.13
C PRO A 196 1.96 15.48 -6.42
N LYS A 197 2.29 14.35 -7.07
CA LYS A 197 1.34 13.27 -7.33
C LYS A 197 1.13 12.40 -6.08
N GLY A 198 2.19 12.09 -5.35
CA GLY A 198 2.12 11.37 -4.09
C GLY A 198 1.21 12.05 -3.06
N ARG A 199 1.35 13.36 -2.87
CA ARG A 199 0.49 14.16 -1.98
C ARG A 199 -0.97 14.10 -2.40
N PHE A 200 -1.25 14.21 -3.70
CA PHE A 200 -2.61 14.08 -4.22
C PHE A 200 -3.20 12.68 -3.94
N LEU A 201 -2.40 11.63 -4.18
CA LEU A 201 -2.81 10.26 -3.95
C LEU A 201 -3.06 9.99 -2.46
N LEU A 202 -2.17 10.44 -1.57
CA LEU A 202 -2.31 10.26 -0.13
C LEU A 202 -3.55 10.98 0.41
N ALA A 203 -3.77 12.24 0.01
CA ALA A 203 -4.96 12.98 0.42
C ALA A 203 -6.25 12.27 -0.02
N ASP A 204 -6.25 11.66 -1.21
CA ASP A 204 -7.38 10.87 -1.70
C ASP A 204 -7.62 9.61 -0.86
N ILE A 205 -6.56 8.84 -0.57
CA ILE A 205 -6.61 7.64 0.29
C ILE A 205 -7.11 7.99 1.70
N MET A 206 -6.69 9.13 2.25
CA MET A 206 -7.08 9.58 3.59
C MET A 206 -8.46 10.27 3.63
N GLY A 207 -9.18 10.34 2.51
CA GLY A 207 -10.52 10.95 2.45
C GLY A 207 -10.52 12.47 2.46
N GLU A 208 -9.38 13.13 2.24
CA GLU A 208 -9.22 14.58 2.16
C GLU A 208 -9.40 15.13 0.73
N GLY A 209 -9.77 14.25 -0.22
CA GLY A 209 -9.94 14.59 -1.63
C GLY A 209 -11.13 15.54 -1.89
N HIS A 210 -10.87 16.67 -2.54
CA HIS A 210 -11.93 17.59 -2.98
C HIS A 210 -12.73 16.98 -4.16
N GLY A 211 -14.06 16.87 -3.99
CA GLY A 211 -14.98 16.09 -4.85
C GLY A 211 -15.01 16.40 -6.35
N TRP A 212 -14.42 17.50 -6.83
CA TRP A 212 -14.31 17.82 -8.26
C TRP A 212 -13.10 17.17 -8.95
N LYS A 213 -12.10 16.67 -8.19
CA LYS A 213 -10.86 16.10 -8.74
C LYS A 213 -10.99 14.63 -9.19
N HIS A 214 -12.16 14.01 -9.04
CA HIS A 214 -12.39 12.61 -9.44
C HIS A 214 -12.14 12.37 -10.94
N TRP A 215 -12.47 13.34 -11.81
CA TRP A 215 -12.21 13.22 -13.25
C TRP A 215 -10.71 13.20 -13.59
N LEU A 216 -9.87 13.90 -12.81
CA LEU A 216 -8.42 13.94 -13.04
C LEU A 216 -7.75 12.59 -12.80
N LYS A 217 -8.37 11.69 -12.02
CA LYS A 217 -7.84 10.33 -11.79
C LYS A 217 -7.79 9.51 -13.07
N LYS A 218 -8.70 9.77 -14.03
CA LYS A 218 -8.73 9.09 -15.33
C LYS A 218 -7.58 9.48 -16.25
N LEU A 219 -6.85 10.55 -15.92
CA LEU A 219 -5.68 11.03 -16.68
C LEU A 219 -4.36 10.41 -16.19
N TRP A 220 -4.41 9.52 -15.19
CA TRP A 220 -3.26 8.84 -14.62
C TRP A 220 -3.17 7.41 -15.12
#